data_AF-A0A1I4XWX7-F1
#
_entry.id   AF-A0A1I4XWX7-F1
#
_cell.length_a   1.000
_cell.length_b   1.000
_cell.length_c   1.000
_cell.angle_alpha   90.00
_cell.angle_beta   90.00
_cell.angle_gamma   90.00
#
_symmetry.space_group_name_H-M   'P 1'
#
loop_
_entity.id
_entity.type
_entity.pdbx_description
1 polymer ?
#
loop_
_entity_poly.entity_id
_entity_poly.type
_entity_poly.pdbx_seq_one_letter_code
_entity_poly.pdbx_strand_id
1 'polypeptide(L)'
;MSPIEHASPTDAPAPDARAYDAEPFLPSRGGLPAHRRAAADCRGCPLHEDATRTVFGEGDRSARLLLVGEQPGDQEDRQGEPFVGPAGRLLRRALDEAGIDWDATYVTNAVKHFKFTRPPGGGRRRIHKAPELREVAACRPWLLAELRLVRPEIVVALGPV
;
A
#
# COMPACT_ATOMS: atom_id res chain seq x y z
N MET A 1 9.91 -35.58 50.91
CA MET A 1 8.91 -34.49 50.94
C MET A 1 9.48 -33.36 50.10
N SER A 2 9.19 -33.35 48.79
CA SER A 2 9.56 -32.25 47.90
C SER A 2 8.43 -31.20 47.93
N PRO A 3 8.73 -29.89 47.93
CA PRO A 3 7.69 -28.88 47.89
C PRO A 3 7.01 -28.89 46.50
N ILE A 4 5.70 -28.80 46.50
CA ILE A 4 4.88 -28.54 45.32
C ILE A 4 4.97 -27.04 45.06
N GLU A 5 5.64 -26.62 43.98
CA GLU A 5 5.62 -25.24 43.52
C GLU A 5 4.20 -24.88 43.04
N HIS A 6 3.57 -23.92 43.72
CA HIS A 6 2.37 -23.25 43.24
C HIS A 6 2.75 -22.31 42.10
N ALA A 7 2.28 -22.61 40.88
CA ALA A 7 2.31 -21.67 39.78
C ALA A 7 1.41 -20.47 40.12
N SER A 8 2.01 -19.28 40.24
CA SER A 8 1.30 -18.01 40.42
C SER A 8 0.45 -17.65 39.20
N PRO A 9 -0.79 -17.15 39.37
CA PRO A 9 -1.66 -16.79 38.27
C PRO A 9 -1.42 -15.33 37.84
N THR A 10 -0.26 -15.02 37.29
CA THR A 10 -0.01 -13.70 36.67
C THR A 10 1.06 -13.83 35.59
N ASP A 11 0.67 -14.42 34.47
CA ASP A 11 1.26 -14.14 33.17
C ASP A 11 0.14 -14.27 32.13
N ALA A 12 -0.89 -13.43 32.29
CA ALA A 12 -1.68 -13.05 31.12
C ALA A 12 -0.75 -12.19 30.27
N PRO A 13 -0.45 -12.55 29.00
CA PRO A 13 0.39 -11.72 28.17
C PRO A 13 -0.23 -10.33 28.08
N ALA A 14 0.60 -9.31 28.28
CA ALA A 14 0.25 -7.93 27.93
C ALA A 14 -0.34 -7.92 26.51
N PRO A 15 -1.34 -7.07 26.20
CA PRO A 15 -1.96 -7.07 24.89
C PRO A 15 -0.89 -6.85 23.82
N ASP A 16 -0.56 -7.93 23.10
CA ASP A 16 0.36 -7.85 21.97
C ASP A 16 -0.27 -6.97 20.89
N ALA A 17 0.63 -6.35 20.14
CA ALA A 17 0.45 -5.92 18.77
C ALA A 17 -0.85 -6.39 18.12
N ARG A 18 -1.74 -5.46 17.76
CA ARG A 18 -2.65 -5.73 16.64
C ARG A 18 -1.76 -6.07 15.45
N ALA A 19 -1.79 -7.33 15.00
CA ALA A 19 -1.11 -7.74 13.80
C ALA A 19 -1.49 -6.79 12.66
N TYR A 20 -0.50 -6.29 11.92
CA TYR A 20 -0.79 -5.39 10.80
C TYR A 20 -1.57 -6.18 9.73
N ASP A 21 -2.79 -5.75 9.46
CA ASP A 21 -3.68 -6.40 8.51
C ASP A 21 -4.74 -5.44 7.96
N ALA A 22 -4.81 -5.32 6.64
CA ALA A 22 -5.83 -4.53 5.96
C ALA A 22 -7.11 -5.32 5.64
N GLU A 23 -7.13 -6.65 5.76
CA GLU A 23 -8.28 -7.48 5.40
C GLU A 23 -9.61 -7.03 6.03
N PRO A 24 -9.68 -6.65 7.31
CA PRO A 24 -10.92 -6.17 7.93
C PRO A 24 -11.49 -4.87 7.33
N PHE A 25 -10.68 -4.10 6.60
CA PHE A 25 -11.09 -2.86 5.95
C PHE A 25 -11.62 -3.07 4.53
N LEU A 26 -11.48 -4.27 3.96
CA LEU A 26 -11.96 -4.55 2.62
C LEU A 26 -13.49 -4.62 2.60
N PRO A 27 -14.16 -4.00 1.62
CA PRO A 27 -15.60 -4.13 1.48
C PRO A 27 -15.92 -5.54 0.96
N SER A 28 -16.98 -6.16 1.48
CA SER A 28 -17.41 -7.49 1.05
C SER A 28 -18.01 -7.55 -0.37
N ARG A 29 -18.37 -6.39 -0.94
CA ARG A 29 -18.99 -6.24 -2.26
C ARG A 29 -18.57 -4.93 -2.93
N GLY A 30 -18.76 -4.86 -4.25
CA GLY A 30 -18.54 -3.66 -5.05
C GLY A 30 -17.26 -3.73 -5.90
N GLY A 31 -17.12 -2.79 -6.82
CA GLY A 31 -15.96 -2.70 -7.71
C GLY A 31 -14.84 -1.83 -7.16
N LEU A 32 -13.92 -1.43 -8.05
CA LEU A 32 -12.82 -0.50 -7.74
C LEU A 32 -13.28 0.77 -7.00
N PRO A 33 -14.41 1.43 -7.34
CA PRO A 33 -14.85 2.62 -6.60
C PRO A 33 -15.18 2.35 -5.12
N ALA A 34 -15.75 1.18 -4.80
CA ALA A 34 -16.07 0.81 -3.43
C ALA A 34 -14.78 0.53 -2.63
N HIS A 35 -13.84 -0.19 -3.24
CA HIS A 35 -12.55 -0.49 -2.64
C HIS A 35 -11.70 0.76 -2.43
N ARG A 36 -11.68 1.70 -3.39
CA ARG A 36 -11.00 2.99 -3.25
C ARG A 36 -11.53 3.77 -2.04
N ARG A 37 -12.86 3.85 -1.87
CA ARG A 37 -13.47 4.53 -0.71
C ARG A 37 -13.11 3.86 0.60
N ALA A 38 -13.20 2.53 0.68
CA ALA A 38 -12.87 1.80 1.89
C ALA A 38 -11.36 1.89 2.25
N ALA A 39 -10.48 1.88 1.25
CA ALA A 39 -9.04 2.02 1.45
C ALA A 39 -8.66 3.38 2.07
N ALA A 40 -9.43 4.44 1.81
CA ALA A 40 -9.22 5.76 2.40
C ALA A 40 -9.34 5.78 3.94
N ASP A 41 -10.06 4.81 4.52
CA ASP A 41 -10.24 4.66 5.97
C ASP A 41 -9.37 3.54 6.56
N CYS A 42 -8.47 2.95 5.77
CA CYS A 42 -7.69 1.79 6.17
C CYS A 42 -6.67 2.14 7.27
N ARG A 43 -6.76 1.43 8.40
CA ARG A 43 -5.81 1.52 9.53
C ARG A 43 -5.05 0.21 9.79
N GLY A 44 -4.93 -0.63 8.77
CA GLY A 44 -4.28 -1.94 8.87
C GLY A 44 -2.78 -1.91 9.19
N CYS A 45 -2.12 -0.74 9.10
CA CYS A 45 -0.75 -0.54 9.59
C CYS A 45 -0.53 0.93 10.00
N PRO A 46 0.54 1.28 10.74
CA PRO A 46 0.78 2.64 11.21
C PRO A 46 1.08 3.68 10.12
N LEU A 47 1.33 3.27 8.87
CA LEU A 47 1.66 4.22 7.79
C LEU A 47 0.55 5.24 7.52
N HIS A 48 -0.70 4.92 7.89
CA HIS A 48 -1.82 5.84 7.76
C HIS A 48 -1.74 7.07 8.69
N GLU A 49 -0.91 7.01 9.74
CA GLU A 49 -0.82 8.07 10.76
C GLU A 49 -0.07 9.30 10.26
N ASP A 50 1.01 9.08 9.49
CA ASP A 50 1.88 10.14 8.98
C ASP A 50 1.59 10.54 7.52
N ALA A 51 1.03 9.63 6.73
CA ALA A 51 0.65 9.89 5.34
C ALA A 51 -0.45 10.97 5.28
N THR A 52 -0.48 11.74 4.18
CA THR A 52 -1.55 12.74 3.99
C THR A 52 -2.86 12.08 3.60
N ARG A 53 -2.79 11.02 2.78
CA ARG A 53 -3.95 10.21 2.38
C ARG A 53 -3.49 8.90 1.76
N THR A 54 -4.44 7.98 1.62
CA THR A 54 -4.27 6.78 0.80
C THR A 54 -4.13 7.14 -0.68
N VAL A 55 -3.20 6.48 -1.37
CA VAL A 55 -3.11 6.48 -2.83
C VAL A 55 -3.44 5.08 -3.32
N PHE A 56 -4.67 4.91 -3.78
CA PHE A 56 -5.17 3.66 -4.36
C PHE A 56 -4.82 3.57 -5.86
N GLY A 57 -4.92 2.40 -6.48
CA GLY A 57 -4.61 2.25 -7.90
C GLY A 57 -5.56 3.02 -8.82
N GLU A 58 -5.16 3.27 -10.05
CA GLU A 58 -5.90 4.03 -11.06
C GLU A 58 -5.83 3.35 -12.43
N GLY A 59 -6.88 3.50 -13.25
CA GLY A 59 -7.01 2.89 -14.57
C GLY A 59 -8.36 2.18 -14.75
N ASP A 60 -8.60 1.69 -15.97
CA ASP A 60 -9.83 0.95 -16.30
C ASP A 60 -9.81 -0.45 -15.66
N ARG A 61 -10.99 -0.94 -15.27
CA ARG A 61 -11.18 -2.32 -14.79
C ARG A 61 -10.91 -3.38 -15.87
N SER A 62 -10.91 -3.00 -17.15
CA SER A 62 -10.59 -3.87 -18.29
C SER A 62 -9.14 -3.74 -18.75
N ALA A 63 -8.29 -3.03 -18.00
CA ALA A 63 -6.87 -2.94 -18.31
C ALA A 63 -6.24 -4.33 -18.37
N ARG A 64 -5.55 -4.61 -19.48
CA ARG A 64 -4.86 -5.90 -19.69
C ARG A 64 -3.48 -5.93 -19.05
N LEU A 65 -2.91 -4.75 -18.81
CA LEU A 65 -1.62 -4.55 -18.16
C LEU A 65 -1.81 -3.87 -16.80
N LEU A 66 -1.23 -4.45 -15.76
CA LEU A 66 -1.19 -3.87 -14.42
C LEU A 66 0.26 -3.60 -14.00
N LEU A 67 0.57 -2.36 -13.62
CA LEU A 67 1.88 -1.93 -13.14
C LEU A 67 1.84 -1.74 -11.62
N VAL A 68 2.76 -2.36 -10.89
CA VAL A 68 2.84 -2.30 -9.42
C VAL A 68 4.16 -1.68 -9.00
N GLY A 69 4.12 -0.48 -8.43
CA GLY A 69 5.26 0.13 -7.73
C GLY A 69 5.32 -0.28 -6.26
N GLU A 70 6.30 0.24 -5.53
CA GLU A 70 6.50 -0.06 -4.11
C GLU A 70 5.46 0.65 -3.21
N GLN A 71 5.44 1.98 -3.26
CA GLN A 71 4.60 2.85 -2.42
C GLN A 71 4.40 4.22 -3.08
N PRO A 72 3.46 5.05 -2.61
CA PRO A 72 3.31 6.41 -3.10
C PRO A 72 4.50 7.28 -2.69
N GLY A 73 4.88 8.23 -3.52
CA GLY A 73 5.88 9.25 -3.19
C GLY A 73 5.27 10.53 -2.63
N ASP A 74 6.12 11.56 -2.50
CA ASP A 74 5.74 12.86 -1.91
C ASP A 74 4.66 13.60 -2.72
N GLN A 75 4.66 13.46 -4.04
CA GLN A 75 3.67 14.13 -4.90
C GLN A 75 2.36 13.33 -4.94
N GLU A 76 2.49 12.02 -5.08
CA GLU A 76 1.38 11.07 -5.08
C GLU A 76 0.57 11.19 -3.79
N ASP A 77 1.23 11.17 -2.63
CA ASP A 77 0.55 11.30 -1.33
C ASP A 77 -0.15 12.66 -1.14
N ARG A 78 0.36 13.75 -1.73
CA ARG A 78 -0.35 15.05 -1.67
C ARG A 78 -1.56 15.10 -2.58
N GLN A 79 -1.44 14.50 -3.77
CA GLN A 79 -2.46 14.59 -4.82
C GLN A 79 -3.54 13.51 -4.65
N GLY A 80 -3.18 12.33 -4.14
CA GLY A 80 -4.06 11.16 -4.07
C GLY A 80 -4.01 10.27 -5.32
N GLU A 81 -3.06 10.51 -6.21
CA GLU A 81 -2.95 9.90 -7.53
C GLU A 81 -1.60 9.17 -7.68
N PRO A 82 -1.58 7.92 -8.18
CA PRO A 82 -0.36 7.15 -8.37
C PRO A 82 0.45 7.67 -9.58
N PHE A 83 1.78 7.61 -9.48
CA PHE A 83 2.71 7.93 -10.59
C PHE A 83 2.52 9.33 -11.21
N VAL A 84 2.30 10.36 -10.39
CA VAL A 84 2.25 11.78 -10.81
C VAL A 84 3.61 12.50 -10.69
N GLY A 85 4.53 11.93 -9.92
CA GLY A 85 5.87 12.46 -9.69
C GLY A 85 6.85 12.22 -10.84
N PRO A 86 8.14 12.57 -10.65
CA PRO A 86 9.19 12.40 -11.67
C PRO A 86 9.33 10.97 -12.20
N ALA A 87 9.24 9.96 -11.32
CA ALA A 87 9.28 8.55 -11.69
C ALA A 87 8.09 8.16 -12.57
N GLY A 88 6.89 8.65 -12.25
CA GLY A 88 5.70 8.43 -13.06
C GLY A 88 5.77 9.06 -14.44
N ARG A 89 6.36 10.26 -14.57
CA ARG A 89 6.63 10.86 -15.89
C ARG A 89 7.61 10.06 -16.71
N LEU A 90 8.64 9.47 -16.08
CA LEU A 90 9.56 8.57 -16.76
C LEU A 90 8.85 7.28 -17.21
N LEU A 91 8.03 6.69 -16.35
CA LEU A 91 7.24 5.51 -16.67
C LEU A 91 6.31 5.75 -17.87
N ARG A 92 5.60 6.88 -17.90
CA ARG A 92 4.73 7.26 -19.03
C ARG A 92 5.51 7.34 -20.34
N ARG A 93 6.69 7.94 -20.35
CA ARG A 93 7.57 7.98 -21.53
C ARG A 93 8.02 6.59 -21.97
N ALA A 94 8.40 5.73 -21.02
CA ALA A 94 8.81 4.37 -21.34
C ALA A 94 7.67 3.53 -21.94
N LEU A 95 6.43 3.73 -21.48
CA LEU A 95 5.25 3.08 -22.05
C LEU A 95 4.94 3.60 -23.46
N ASP A 96 5.02 4.92 -23.66
CA ASP A 96 4.85 5.55 -24.97
C ASP A 96 5.89 5.04 -25.99
N GLU A 97 7.18 4.97 -25.60
CA GLU A 97 8.25 4.40 -26.41
C GLU A 97 8.04 2.91 -26.72
N ALA A 98 7.37 2.16 -25.83
CA ALA A 98 7.01 0.76 -26.03
C ALA A 98 5.70 0.57 -26.83
N GLY A 99 5.02 1.65 -27.22
CA GLY A 99 3.72 1.60 -27.90
C GLY A 99 2.57 1.12 -27.01
N ILE A 100 2.69 1.28 -25.69
CA ILE A 100 1.69 0.91 -24.70
C ILE A 100 0.89 2.15 -24.30
N ASP A 101 -0.40 2.13 -24.59
CA ASP A 101 -1.33 3.18 -24.18
C ASP A 101 -1.48 3.23 -22.65
N TRP A 102 -1.18 4.38 -22.04
CA TRP A 102 -1.34 4.62 -20.60
C TRP A 102 -2.78 4.38 -20.15
N ASP A 103 -3.77 4.80 -20.94
CA ASP A 103 -5.18 4.71 -20.58
C ASP A 103 -5.69 3.26 -20.62
N ALA A 104 -4.95 2.36 -21.28
CA ALA A 104 -5.17 0.92 -21.28
C ALA A 104 -4.45 0.19 -20.13
N THR A 105 -3.76 0.91 -19.23
CA THR A 105 -3.05 0.35 -18.07
C THR A 105 -3.79 0.60 -16.76
N TYR A 106 -3.63 -0.33 -15.82
CA TYR A 106 -3.96 -0.10 -14.42
C TYR A 106 -2.66 0.06 -13.64
N VAL A 107 -2.51 1.14 -12.88
CA VAL A 107 -1.30 1.41 -12.11
C VAL A 107 -1.60 1.49 -10.63
N THR A 108 -0.76 0.88 -9.81
CA THR A 108 -0.94 0.86 -8.35
C THR A 108 0.40 0.65 -7.64
N ASN A 109 0.37 0.60 -6.30
CA ASN A 109 1.54 0.30 -5.46
C ASN A 109 1.26 -0.88 -4.52
N ALA A 110 2.29 -1.60 -4.09
CA ALA A 110 2.16 -2.68 -3.12
C ALA A 110 1.65 -2.16 -1.76
N VAL A 111 2.09 -0.98 -1.34
CA VAL A 111 1.63 -0.24 -0.16
C VAL A 111 0.87 1.01 -0.57
N LYS A 112 -0.23 1.35 0.13
CA LYS A 112 -1.13 2.47 -0.25
C LYS A 112 -0.90 3.78 0.48
N HIS A 113 0.03 3.83 1.43
CA HIS A 113 0.38 5.02 2.21
C HIS A 113 1.87 5.32 2.06
N PHE A 114 2.22 6.60 1.96
CA PHE A 114 3.62 7.02 1.81
C PHE A 114 4.35 6.93 3.14
N LYS A 115 5.38 6.08 3.20
CA LYS A 115 6.33 6.00 4.31
C LYS A 115 7.48 6.97 4.08
N PHE A 116 7.66 7.88 5.03
CA PHE A 116 8.73 8.86 4.98
C PHE A 116 9.27 9.20 6.36
N THR A 117 10.44 9.84 6.37
CA THR A 117 11.01 10.49 7.55
C THR A 117 11.22 11.98 7.28
N ARG A 118 11.50 12.74 8.34
CA ARG A 118 11.91 14.14 8.25
C ARG A 118 13.39 14.26 8.64
N PRO A 119 14.12 15.26 8.10
CA PRO A 119 15.51 15.51 8.50
C PRO A 119 15.66 15.68 10.03
N PRO A 120 16.77 15.20 10.62
CA PRO A 120 17.14 15.55 11.97
C PRO A 120 17.22 17.09 12.14
N GLY A 121 16.66 17.63 13.24
CA GLY A 121 16.63 19.07 13.49
C GLY A 121 15.38 19.80 13.02
N GLY A 122 14.40 19.09 12.44
CA GLY A 122 13.12 19.65 12.03
C GLY A 122 13.18 20.26 10.63
N GLY A 123 12.33 19.76 9.72
CA GLY A 123 12.26 20.23 8.35
C GLY A 123 10.98 19.73 7.68
N ARG A 124 10.49 20.49 6.70
CA ARG A 124 9.25 20.15 5.97
C ARG A 124 9.46 19.11 4.87
N ARG A 125 10.72 18.87 4.47
CA ARG A 125 11.07 17.89 3.45
C ARG A 125 10.73 16.48 3.94
N ARG A 126 10.00 15.73 3.13
CA ARG A 126 9.71 14.32 3.35
C ARG A 126 10.73 13.47 2.60
N ILE A 127 11.41 12.59 3.32
CA ILE A 127 12.45 11.70 2.79
C ILE A 127 11.83 10.31 2.70
N HIS A 128 11.69 9.80 1.48
CA HIS A 128 11.16 8.46 1.23
C HIS A 128 11.92 7.39 2.02
N LYS A 129 11.20 6.43 2.60
CA LYS A 129 11.76 5.27 3.28
C LYS A 129 11.01 4.02 2.81
N ALA A 130 11.73 2.99 2.38
CA ALA A 130 11.14 1.74 1.92
C ALA A 130 10.22 1.12 2.98
N PRO A 131 9.08 0.51 2.58
CA PRO A 131 8.22 -0.19 3.51
C PRO A 131 8.93 -1.42 4.06
N GLU A 132 8.57 -1.81 5.28
CA GLU A 132 9.00 -3.06 5.88
C GLU A 132 8.15 -4.21 5.36
N LEU A 133 8.68 -5.44 5.36
CA LEU A 133 7.94 -6.63 4.92
C LEU A 133 6.58 -6.79 5.62
N ARG A 134 6.48 -6.42 6.90
CA ARG A 134 5.21 -6.44 7.65
C ARG A 134 4.19 -5.42 7.13
N GLU A 135 4.63 -4.27 6.62
CA GLU A 135 3.75 -3.24 6.05
C GLU A 135 3.29 -3.67 4.65
N VAL A 136 4.18 -4.27 3.86
CA VAL A 136 3.82 -4.90 2.57
C VAL A 136 2.81 -6.03 2.80
N ALA A 137 3.07 -6.92 3.76
CA ALA A 137 2.17 -8.02 4.10
C ALA A 137 0.80 -7.52 4.57
N ALA A 138 0.77 -6.47 5.39
CA ALA A 138 -0.46 -5.85 5.86
C ALA A 138 -1.28 -5.21 4.74
N CYS A 139 -0.62 -4.60 3.75
CA CYS A 139 -1.29 -3.92 2.64
C CYS A 139 -1.67 -4.86 1.48
N ARG A 140 -1.07 -6.07 1.43
CA ARG A 140 -1.30 -7.11 0.42
C ARG A 140 -2.79 -7.40 0.15
N PRO A 141 -3.72 -7.41 1.13
CA PRO A 141 -5.14 -7.58 0.84
C PRO A 141 -5.68 -6.60 -0.21
N TRP A 142 -5.25 -5.33 -0.19
CA TRP A 142 -5.66 -4.33 -1.19
C TRP A 142 -5.15 -4.67 -2.59
N LEU A 143 -3.87 -5.02 -2.73
CA LEU A 143 -3.30 -5.40 -4.02
C LEU A 143 -3.99 -6.64 -4.60
N LEU A 144 -4.26 -7.65 -3.75
CA LEU A 144 -5.00 -8.83 -4.18
C LEU A 144 -6.43 -8.51 -4.58
N ALA A 145 -7.09 -7.53 -3.94
CA ALA A 145 -8.41 -7.07 -4.36
C ALA A 145 -8.36 -6.37 -5.72
N GLU A 146 -7.39 -5.49 -5.97
CA GLU A 146 -7.20 -4.85 -7.28
C GLU A 146 -6.96 -5.90 -8.38
N LEU A 147 -6.06 -6.87 -8.14
CA LEU A 147 -5.80 -7.98 -9.08
C LEU A 147 -7.07 -8.77 -9.41
N ARG A 148 -7.91 -9.07 -8.40
CA ARG A 148 -9.18 -9.79 -8.60
C ARG A 148 -10.22 -8.97 -9.37
N LEU A 149 -10.24 -7.65 -9.18
CA LEU A 149 -11.21 -6.75 -9.80
C LEU A 149 -10.84 -6.40 -11.24
N VAL A 150 -9.56 -6.16 -11.50
CA VAL A 150 -9.03 -5.81 -12.82
C VAL A 150 -8.85 -7.07 -13.68
N ARG A 151 -8.39 -8.18 -13.07
CA ARG A 151 -8.03 -9.43 -13.77
C ARG A 151 -7.11 -9.17 -14.99
N PRO A 152 -5.96 -8.51 -14.78
CA PRO A 152 -5.04 -8.21 -15.87
C PRO A 152 -4.45 -9.51 -16.43
N GLU A 153 -4.01 -9.46 -17.69
CA GLU A 153 -3.28 -10.57 -18.31
C GLU A 153 -1.79 -10.53 -17.96
N ILE A 154 -1.24 -9.33 -17.78
CA ILE A 154 0.17 -9.10 -17.47
C ILE A 154 0.26 -8.20 -16.24
N VAL A 155 1.12 -8.59 -15.30
CA VAL A 155 1.50 -7.78 -14.14
C VAL A 155 2.99 -7.48 -14.21
N VAL A 156 3.37 -6.21 -14.12
CA VAL A 156 4.77 -5.77 -14.08
C VAL A 156 5.07 -5.20 -12.70
N ALA A 157 6.05 -5.79 -12.00
CA ALA A 157 6.57 -5.27 -10.74
C ALA A 157 7.69 -4.26 -11.03
N LEU A 158 7.54 -3.04 -10.53
CA LEU A 158 8.44 -1.91 -10.76
C LEU A 158 9.26 -1.64 -9.50
N GLY A 159 10.41 -2.30 -9.39
CA GLY A 159 11.36 -2.12 -8.29
C GLY A 159 11.46 -3.33 -7.35
N PRO A 160 12.32 -3.24 -6.32
CA PRO A 160 12.41 -4.25 -5.28
C PRO A 160 11.19 -4.23 -4.37
N VAL A 161 10.98 -5.32 -3.63
CA VAL A 161 9.97 -5.45 -2.56
C VAL A 161 10.62 -5.92 -1.27
#